data_AF-A0AAU6L5V9-F1
#
_entry.id   AF-A0AAU6L5V9-F1
#
_cell.length_a   1.000
_cell.length_b   1.000
_cell.length_c   1.000
_cell.angle_alpha   90.00
_cell.angle_beta   90.00
_cell.angle_gamma   90.00
#
_symmetry.space_group_name_H-M   'P 1'
#
loop_
_entity.id
_entity.type
_entity.pdbx_description
1 polymer ?
#
loop_
_entity_poly.entity_id
_entity_poly.type
_entity_poly.pdbx_seq_one_letter_code
_entity_poly.pdbx_strand_id
1 'polypeptide(L)'
;MIDPPSQARAIRHCLVPVIRYHDRYHRLPKNLDRAEEERLATRAVARLQAVGYHVEADTAYVTEHREPYYLPLGAQVAHLAARIREAESTGDVAAVLTELTADHDGILPALAEVLSAAADFYEHLGDPADAYTAKRLRYLSGERLAVIDADLRTTRNDLADRHTTHPHRSTCPGEVGPGETEASTVCPCPVPVTTPLPSAPAALPPVPVGRHR
;
A
#
# COMPACT_ATOMS: atom_id res chain seq x y z
N MET A 1 -10.61 -17.69 11.96
CA MET A 1 -10.54 -16.26 11.63
C MET A 1 -9.64 -16.12 10.42
N ILE A 2 -10.22 -16.26 9.22
CA ILE A 2 -9.47 -16.22 7.95
C ILE A 2 -9.58 -14.80 7.41
N ASP A 3 -8.42 -14.23 7.09
CA ASP A 3 -8.21 -12.86 6.62
C ASP A 3 -8.86 -12.63 5.25
N PRO A 4 -9.67 -11.56 5.02
CA PRO A 4 -10.44 -11.38 3.78
C PRO A 4 -9.88 -10.32 2.80
N PRO A 5 -8.56 -10.17 2.50
CA PRO A 5 -8.13 -9.09 1.61
C PRO A 5 -8.11 -9.43 0.11
N SER A 6 -8.51 -10.63 -0.32
CA SER A 6 -8.28 -11.07 -1.70
C SER A 6 -9.54 -11.18 -2.58
N GLN A 7 -10.74 -11.35 -1.99
CA GLN A 7 -11.99 -11.60 -2.75
C GLN A 7 -12.45 -10.48 -3.70
N ALA A 8 -11.95 -9.24 -3.58
CA ALA A 8 -12.57 -8.05 -4.20
C ALA A 8 -11.76 -7.39 -5.35
N ARG A 9 -10.67 -8.01 -5.82
CA ARG A 9 -9.72 -7.33 -6.72
C ARG A 9 -9.82 -7.68 -8.21
N ALA A 10 -10.47 -8.80 -8.56
CA ALA A 10 -10.42 -9.35 -9.92
C ALA A 10 -11.53 -8.89 -10.89
N ILE A 11 -12.68 -8.38 -10.43
CA ILE A 11 -13.81 -8.02 -11.32
C ILE A 11 -14.33 -6.58 -11.11
N ARG A 12 -13.45 -5.58 -11.13
CA ARG A 12 -13.89 -4.20 -10.85
C ARG A 12 -14.51 -3.45 -12.03
N HIS A 13 -14.30 -3.89 -13.27
CA HIS A 13 -14.56 -3.02 -14.42
C HIS A 13 -16.04 -2.92 -14.84
N CYS A 14 -16.93 -3.81 -14.36
CA CYS A 14 -18.33 -3.81 -14.82
C CYS A 14 -19.36 -4.09 -13.72
N LEU A 15 -18.93 -4.26 -12.47
CA LEU A 15 -19.81 -4.53 -11.33
C LEU A 15 -19.72 -3.40 -10.31
N VAL A 16 -20.86 -3.04 -9.73
CA VAL A 16 -20.95 -1.98 -8.72
C VAL A 16 -20.73 -2.59 -7.34
N PRO A 17 -19.68 -2.20 -6.59
CA PRO A 17 -19.50 -2.67 -5.23
C PRO A 17 -20.59 -2.10 -4.31
N VAL A 18 -21.13 -2.94 -3.44
CA VAL A 18 -22.05 -2.58 -2.37
C VAL A 18 -21.38 -2.93 -1.05
N ILE A 19 -21.13 -1.90 -0.25
CA ILE A 19 -20.54 -2.01 1.08
C ILE A 19 -21.60 -1.59 2.09
N ARG A 20 -22.04 -2.53 2.91
CA ARG A 20 -22.92 -2.34 4.07
C ARG A 20 -22.18 -2.78 5.33
N TYR A 21 -22.71 -2.42 6.49
CA TYR A 21 -22.05 -2.65 7.78
C TYR A 21 -21.67 -4.13 8.03
N HIS A 22 -22.41 -5.09 7.47
CA HIS A 22 -22.09 -6.52 7.55
C HIS A 22 -21.89 -7.23 6.21
N ASP A 23 -22.19 -6.56 5.09
CA ASP A 23 -22.18 -7.20 3.77
C ASP A 23 -21.27 -6.44 2.80
N ARG A 24 -20.43 -7.20 2.10
CA ARG A 24 -19.64 -6.70 0.98
C ARG A 24 -19.86 -7.58 -0.22
N TYR A 25 -20.66 -7.10 -1.18
CA TYR A 25 -20.93 -7.82 -2.41
C TYR A 25 -20.82 -6.88 -3.62
N HIS A 26 -20.87 -7.44 -4.82
CA HIS A 26 -20.92 -6.67 -6.06
C HIS A 26 -22.26 -6.96 -6.74
N ARG A 27 -22.89 -5.93 -7.32
CA ARG A 27 -24.14 -6.06 -8.09
C ARG A 27 -23.94 -5.61 -9.52
N LEU A 28 -24.80 -6.08 -10.41
CA LEU A 28 -24.89 -5.51 -11.75
C LEU A 28 -25.36 -4.04 -11.70
N PRO A 29 -24.91 -3.20 -12.65
CA PRO A 29 -25.54 -1.91 -12.93
C PRO A 29 -27.07 -2.04 -13.07
N LYS A 30 -27.79 -0.97 -12.73
CA LYS A 30 -29.25 -0.95 -12.92
C LYS A 30 -29.57 -0.66 -14.39
N ASN A 31 -30.77 -1.03 -14.83
CA ASN A 31 -31.31 -0.72 -16.17
C ASN A 31 -30.52 -1.35 -17.32
N LEU A 32 -29.89 -2.50 -17.09
CA LEU A 32 -29.33 -3.30 -18.17
C LEU A 32 -30.44 -4.09 -18.86
N ASP A 33 -30.29 -4.33 -20.16
CA ASP A 33 -31.08 -5.36 -20.82
C ASP A 33 -30.57 -6.76 -20.45
N ARG A 34 -31.42 -7.76 -20.68
CA ARG A 34 -31.14 -9.16 -20.33
C ARG A 34 -29.84 -9.69 -20.94
N ALA A 35 -29.54 -9.32 -22.18
CA ALA A 35 -28.36 -9.81 -22.88
C ALA A 35 -27.07 -9.22 -22.29
N GLU A 36 -27.12 -7.95 -21.91
CA GLU A 36 -26.01 -7.26 -21.26
C GLU A 36 -25.78 -7.75 -19.82
N GLU A 37 -26.86 -8.04 -19.08
CA GLU A 37 -26.76 -8.71 -17.78
C GLU A 37 -26.04 -10.06 -17.88
N GLU A 38 -26.45 -10.91 -18.82
CA GLU A 38 -25.87 -12.23 -19.05
C GLU A 38 -24.40 -12.15 -19.50
N ARG A 39 -24.08 -11.19 -20.38
CA ARG A 39 -22.72 -10.95 -20.85
C ARG A 39 -21.79 -10.53 -19.71
N LEU A 40 -22.23 -9.60 -18.86
CA LEU A 40 -21.43 -9.13 -17.73
C LEU A 40 -21.27 -10.19 -16.64
N ALA A 41 -22.32 -10.97 -16.37
CA ALA A 41 -22.27 -12.10 -15.44
C ALA A 41 -21.26 -13.17 -15.91
N THR A 42 -21.32 -13.56 -17.19
CA THR A 42 -20.39 -14.55 -17.79
C THR A 42 -18.94 -14.08 -17.66
N ARG A 43 -18.66 -12.82 -18.01
CA ARG A 43 -17.29 -12.26 -17.93
C ARG A 43 -16.79 -12.18 -16.49
N ALA A 44 -17.67 -11.91 -15.53
CA ALA A 44 -17.33 -11.89 -14.12
C ALA A 44 -16.89 -13.28 -13.62
N VAL A 45 -17.67 -14.32 -13.91
CA VAL A 45 -17.36 -15.71 -13.56
C VAL A 45 -16.02 -16.13 -14.15
N ALA A 46 -15.83 -15.90 -15.45
CA ALA A 46 -14.59 -16.24 -16.16
C ALA A 46 -13.34 -15.61 -15.51
N ARG A 47 -13.42 -14.33 -15.13
CA ARG A 47 -12.31 -13.60 -14.49
C ARG A 47 -11.98 -14.12 -13.10
N LEU A 48 -12.99 -14.43 -12.28
CA LEU A 48 -12.76 -14.98 -10.94
C LEU A 48 -12.09 -16.35 -11.03
N GLN A 49 -12.59 -17.21 -11.92
CA GLN A 49 -12.01 -18.54 -12.15
C GLN A 49 -10.59 -18.44 -12.71
N ALA A 50 -10.32 -17.49 -13.62
CA ALA A 50 -8.97 -17.25 -14.14
C ALA A 50 -7.96 -16.84 -13.06
N VAL A 51 -8.42 -16.16 -12.00
CA VAL A 51 -7.59 -15.79 -10.83
C VAL A 51 -7.55 -16.91 -9.77
N GLY A 52 -8.19 -18.06 -10.03
CA GLY A 52 -8.16 -19.24 -9.18
C GLY A 52 -9.22 -19.28 -8.08
N TYR A 53 -10.23 -18.41 -8.13
CA TYR A 53 -11.37 -18.49 -7.21
C TYR A 53 -12.32 -19.61 -7.60
N HIS A 54 -12.79 -20.36 -6.59
CA HIS A 54 -13.97 -21.20 -6.74
C HIS A 54 -15.21 -20.31 -6.77
N VAL A 55 -15.99 -20.41 -7.84
CA VAL A 55 -17.23 -19.65 -8.02
C VAL A 55 -18.36 -20.64 -8.20
N GLU A 56 -19.32 -20.61 -7.29
CA GLU A 56 -20.61 -21.30 -7.47
C GLU A 56 -21.42 -20.49 -8.50
N ALA A 57 -21.34 -20.90 -9.76
CA ALA A 57 -22.05 -20.29 -10.88
C ALA A 57 -22.91 -21.34 -11.58
N ASP A 58 -24.04 -20.90 -12.15
CA ASP A 58 -24.81 -21.74 -13.09
C ASP A 58 -23.91 -22.08 -14.30
N THR A 59 -24.01 -23.32 -14.76
CA THR A 59 -23.34 -23.85 -15.96
C THR A 59 -23.49 -22.95 -17.18
N ALA A 60 -24.59 -22.21 -17.31
CA ALA A 60 -24.83 -21.25 -18.39
C ALA A 60 -23.80 -20.09 -18.44
N TYR A 61 -23.12 -19.79 -17.32
CA TYR A 61 -22.13 -18.71 -17.22
C TYR A 61 -20.67 -19.20 -17.16
N VAL A 62 -20.45 -20.52 -17.22
CA VAL A 62 -19.11 -21.12 -17.23
C VAL A 62 -18.57 -21.07 -18.66
N THR A 63 -17.35 -20.54 -18.83
CA THR A 63 -16.71 -20.41 -20.14
C THR A 63 -15.24 -20.81 -20.09
N GLU A 64 -14.72 -21.36 -21.18
CA GLU A 64 -13.30 -21.72 -21.33
C GLU A 64 -12.40 -20.50 -21.57
N HIS A 65 -12.97 -19.32 -21.78
CA HIS A 65 -12.19 -18.10 -22.01
C HIS A 65 -11.43 -17.64 -20.76
N ARG A 66 -10.09 -17.72 -20.85
CA ARG A 66 -9.15 -17.12 -19.89
C ARG A 66 -8.62 -15.81 -20.46
N GLU A 67 -9.07 -14.69 -19.92
CA GLU A 67 -8.48 -13.38 -20.22
C GLU A 67 -7.06 -13.28 -19.63
N PRO A 68 -6.09 -12.69 -20.36
CA PRO A 68 -4.74 -12.51 -19.85
C PRO A 68 -4.73 -11.63 -18.61
N TYR A 69 -4.02 -12.09 -17.58
CA TYR A 69 -3.90 -11.42 -16.29
C TYR A 69 -2.66 -10.54 -16.25
N TYR A 70 -2.85 -9.24 -16.43
CA TYR A 70 -1.86 -8.22 -16.05
C TYR A 70 -2.16 -7.74 -14.64
N LEU A 71 -1.13 -7.37 -13.87
CA LEU A 71 -1.34 -6.78 -12.55
C LEU A 71 -2.15 -5.48 -12.72
N PRO A 72 -3.36 -5.37 -12.13
CA PRO A 72 -4.19 -4.19 -12.33
C PRO A 72 -3.46 -2.93 -11.88
N LEU A 73 -3.73 -1.77 -12.49
CA LEU A 73 -3.11 -0.49 -12.09
C LEU A 73 -3.26 -0.23 -10.59
N GLY A 74 -4.42 -0.52 -10.00
CA GLY A 74 -4.64 -0.39 -8.56
C GLY A 74 -3.84 -1.40 -7.70
N ALA A 75 -3.32 -2.48 -8.28
CA ALA A 75 -2.35 -3.35 -7.63
C ALA A 75 -0.93 -2.77 -7.68
N GLN A 76 -0.56 -2.12 -8.79
CA GLN A 76 0.70 -1.39 -8.92
C GLN A 76 0.76 -0.22 -7.94
N VAL A 77 -0.30 0.59 -7.84
CA VAL A 77 -0.37 1.70 -6.85
C VAL A 77 -0.29 1.17 -5.41
N ALA A 78 -0.94 0.05 -5.10
CA ALA A 78 -0.86 -0.52 -3.75
C ALA A 78 0.52 -1.10 -3.41
N HIS A 79 1.31 -1.49 -4.42
CA HIS A 79 2.68 -1.94 -4.21
C HIS A 79 3.58 -0.81 -3.69
N LEU A 80 3.26 0.46 -3.96
CA LEU A 80 3.95 1.61 -3.36
C LEU A 80 3.91 1.57 -1.82
N ALA A 81 2.80 1.11 -1.23
CA ALA A 81 2.72 0.93 0.22
C ALA A 81 3.64 -0.19 0.74
N ALA A 82 3.91 -1.22 -0.07
CA ALA A 82 4.89 -2.25 0.27
C ALA A 82 6.31 -1.68 0.24
N ARG A 83 6.63 -0.90 -0.81
CA ARG A 83 7.93 -0.19 -0.90
C ARG A 83 8.18 0.74 0.29
N ILE A 84 7.17 1.48 0.77
CA ILE A 84 7.31 2.31 1.98
C ILE A 84 7.55 1.45 3.23
N ARG A 85 6.89 0.29 3.34
CA ARG A 85 7.13 -0.63 4.48
C ARG A 85 8.52 -1.26 4.45
N GLU A 86 9.13 -1.37 3.28
CA GLU A 86 10.47 -1.95 3.08
C GLU A 86 11.57 -0.89 3.08
N ALA A 87 11.23 0.40 2.96
CA ALA A 87 12.17 1.52 2.93
C ALA A 87 13.14 1.52 4.13
N GLU A 88 14.42 1.75 3.83
CA GLU A 88 15.50 1.79 4.82
C GLU A 88 15.92 3.22 5.16
N SER A 89 15.54 4.20 4.34
CA SER A 89 15.88 5.61 4.52
C SER A 89 14.69 6.53 4.26
N THR A 90 14.78 7.77 4.76
CA THR A 90 13.80 8.81 4.42
C THR A 90 13.83 9.18 2.93
N GLY A 91 14.97 9.00 2.26
CA GLY A 91 15.11 9.15 0.81
C GLY A 91 14.29 8.14 0.03
N ASP A 92 14.25 6.88 0.48
CA ASP A 92 13.43 5.82 -0.16
C ASP A 92 11.94 6.14 -0.07
N VAL A 93 11.48 6.61 1.10
CA VAL A 93 10.09 7.03 1.29
C VAL A 93 9.77 8.26 0.44
N ALA A 94 10.66 9.26 0.40
CA ALA A 94 10.49 10.44 -0.44
C ALA A 94 10.40 10.06 -1.93
N ALA A 95 11.24 9.13 -2.40
CA ALA A 95 11.17 8.63 -3.77
C ALA A 95 9.82 7.96 -4.08
N VAL A 96 9.25 7.19 -3.17
CA VAL A 96 7.90 6.63 -3.35
C VAL A 96 6.83 7.72 -3.36
N LEU A 97 6.93 8.75 -2.51
CA LEU A 97 5.99 9.87 -2.51
C LEU A 97 6.10 10.72 -3.78
N THR A 98 7.25 10.75 -4.46
CA THR A 98 7.39 11.36 -5.79
C THR A 98 6.47 10.71 -6.82
N GLU A 99 6.35 9.38 -6.83
CA GLU A 99 5.43 8.66 -7.74
C GLU A 99 3.96 9.10 -7.56
N LEU A 100 3.59 9.55 -6.36
CA LEU A 100 2.25 10.04 -6.08
C LEU A 100 2.06 11.51 -6.51
N THR A 101 3.11 12.32 -6.36
CA THR A 101 3.05 13.79 -6.38
C THR A 101 3.80 14.43 -7.54
N ALA A 102 4.36 13.67 -8.48
CA ALA A 102 5.04 14.23 -9.64
C ALA A 102 4.05 15.05 -10.50
N ASP A 103 4.50 16.21 -11.02
CA ASP A 103 3.60 17.22 -11.62
C ASP A 103 2.79 16.73 -12.83
N HIS A 104 3.31 15.77 -13.59
CA HIS A 104 2.72 15.39 -14.88
C HIS A 104 2.42 13.90 -15.00
N ASP A 105 3.24 13.05 -14.38
CA ASP A 105 3.11 11.59 -14.37
C ASP A 105 2.78 11.03 -12.98
N GLY A 106 2.54 11.91 -12.00
CA GLY A 106 2.12 11.52 -10.67
C GLY A 106 0.71 10.94 -10.63
N ILE A 107 0.49 10.01 -9.70
CA ILE A 107 -0.80 9.34 -9.53
C ILE A 107 -1.92 10.33 -9.14
N LEU A 108 -1.62 11.37 -8.35
CA LEU A 108 -2.63 12.34 -7.93
C LEU A 108 -3.08 13.28 -9.07
N PRO A 109 -2.17 13.88 -9.87
CA PRO A 109 -2.56 14.59 -11.09
C PRO A 109 -3.34 13.71 -12.07
N ALA A 110 -2.89 12.46 -12.32
CA ALA A 110 -3.62 11.54 -13.18
C ALA A 110 -5.04 11.25 -12.67
N LEU A 111 -5.22 11.13 -11.35
CA LEU A 111 -6.55 10.96 -10.74
C LEU A 111 -7.42 12.22 -10.89
N ALA A 112 -6.83 13.42 -10.77
CA ALA A 112 -7.55 14.67 -10.99
C ALA A 112 -8.08 14.77 -12.43
N GLU A 113 -7.28 14.36 -13.42
CA GLU A 113 -7.71 14.29 -14.82
C GLU A 113 -8.87 13.31 -15.04
N VAL A 114 -8.82 12.12 -14.42
CA VAL A 114 -9.92 11.15 -14.49
C VAL A 114 -11.22 11.72 -13.92
N LEU A 115 -11.14 12.46 -12.80
CA LEU A 115 -12.31 13.10 -12.19
C LEU A 115 -12.84 14.25 -13.05
N SER A 116 -11.97 15.05 -13.67
CA SER A 116 -12.35 16.12 -14.58
C SER A 116 -13.04 15.56 -15.83
N ALA A 117 -12.48 14.52 -16.46
CA ALA A 117 -13.10 13.84 -17.60
C ALA A 117 -14.46 13.22 -17.24
N ALA A 118 -14.59 12.65 -16.04
CA ALA A 118 -15.88 12.16 -15.54
C ALA A 118 -16.89 13.31 -15.34
N ALA A 119 -16.45 14.46 -14.81
CA ALA A 119 -17.30 15.63 -14.68
C ALA A 119 -17.82 16.10 -16.04
N ASP A 120 -16.94 16.18 -17.02
CA ASP A 120 -17.30 16.56 -18.40
C ASP A 120 -18.30 15.56 -18.98
N PHE A 121 -18.12 14.25 -18.75
CA PHE A 121 -19.10 13.25 -19.16
C PHE A 121 -20.49 13.52 -18.57
N TYR A 122 -20.59 13.82 -17.27
CA TYR A 122 -21.86 14.13 -16.61
C TYR A 122 -22.54 15.38 -17.19
N GLU A 123 -21.79 16.40 -17.61
CA GLU A 123 -22.40 17.60 -18.21
C GLU A 123 -23.16 17.34 -19.50
N HIS A 124 -22.81 16.26 -20.22
CA HIS A 124 -23.44 15.91 -21.48
C HIS A 124 -24.63 14.94 -21.31
N LEU A 125 -24.93 14.49 -20.09
CA LEU A 125 -26.03 13.54 -19.84
C LEU A 125 -27.42 14.19 -19.78
N GLY A 126 -27.51 15.48 -19.46
CA GLY A 126 -28.71 16.30 -19.62
C GLY A 126 -29.75 16.26 -18.49
N ASP A 127 -29.55 15.49 -17.41
CA ASP A 127 -30.42 15.56 -16.22
C ASP A 127 -29.96 16.71 -15.29
N PRO A 128 -30.89 17.46 -14.67
CA PRO A 128 -30.56 18.44 -13.62
C PRO A 128 -29.67 17.90 -12.49
N ALA A 129 -29.79 16.62 -12.12
CA ALA A 129 -28.95 15.98 -11.10
C ALA A 129 -27.49 15.77 -11.56
N ASP A 130 -27.26 15.69 -12.87
CA ASP A 130 -25.93 15.47 -13.44
C ASP A 130 -25.04 16.71 -13.30
N ALA A 131 -25.61 17.90 -13.46
CA ALA A 131 -24.88 19.17 -13.27
C ALA A 131 -24.33 19.30 -11.85
N TYR A 132 -25.10 18.88 -10.83
CA TYR A 132 -24.62 18.83 -9.45
C TYR A 132 -23.46 17.84 -9.28
N THR A 133 -23.58 16.66 -9.92
CA THR A 133 -22.54 15.62 -9.87
C THR A 133 -21.25 16.08 -10.55
N ALA A 134 -21.33 16.71 -11.73
CA ALA A 134 -20.19 17.30 -12.42
C ALA A 134 -19.48 18.34 -11.54
N LYS A 135 -20.24 19.27 -10.94
CA LYS A 135 -19.68 20.27 -10.02
C LYS A 135 -18.98 19.61 -8.82
N ARG A 136 -19.57 18.55 -8.26
CA ARG A 136 -18.96 17.79 -7.16
C ARG A 136 -17.66 17.12 -7.57
N LEU A 137 -17.59 16.52 -8.77
CA LEU A 137 -16.37 15.89 -9.28
C LEU A 137 -15.24 16.93 -9.48
N ARG A 138 -15.56 18.10 -10.03
CA ARG A 138 -14.59 19.21 -10.15
C ARG A 138 -14.11 19.75 -8.81
N TYR A 139 -14.99 19.81 -7.82
CA TYR A 139 -14.58 20.15 -6.45
C TYR A 139 -13.59 19.12 -5.87
N LEU A 140 -13.82 17.83 -6.12
CA LEU A 140 -12.90 16.79 -5.67
C LEU A 140 -11.54 16.90 -6.36
N SER A 141 -11.50 17.12 -7.67
CA SER A 141 -10.24 17.25 -8.42
C SER A 141 -9.48 18.54 -8.08
N GLY A 142 -10.17 19.69 -8.10
CA GLY A 142 -9.52 21.00 -7.93
C GLY A 142 -9.22 21.38 -6.48
N GLU A 143 -10.07 21.01 -5.52
CA GLU A 143 -9.92 21.46 -4.13
C GLU A 143 -9.38 20.35 -3.23
N ARG A 144 -9.99 19.15 -3.28
CA ARG A 144 -9.63 18.09 -2.33
C ARG A 144 -8.33 17.39 -2.67
N LEU A 145 -8.13 17.03 -3.94
CA LEU A 145 -6.87 16.42 -4.37
C LEU A 145 -5.71 17.41 -4.30
N ALA A 146 -5.94 18.70 -4.59
CA ALA A 146 -4.91 19.72 -4.47
C ALA A 146 -4.37 19.86 -3.03
N VAL A 147 -5.26 19.82 -2.01
CA VAL A 147 -4.84 19.83 -0.60
C VAL A 147 -3.99 18.59 -0.26
N ILE A 148 -4.44 17.41 -0.68
CA ILE A 148 -3.70 16.15 -0.43
C ILE A 148 -2.33 16.19 -1.13
N ASP A 149 -2.27 16.67 -2.36
CA ASP A 149 -1.03 16.79 -3.12
C ASP A 149 -0.05 17.76 -2.45
N ALA A 150 -0.53 18.93 -2.00
CA ALA A 150 0.29 19.90 -1.29
C ALA A 150 0.87 19.35 0.03
N ASP A 151 0.03 18.67 0.84
CA ASP A 151 0.46 18.05 2.10
C ASP A 151 1.48 16.93 1.88
N LEU A 152 1.29 16.10 0.85
CA LEU A 152 2.23 15.03 0.52
C LEU A 152 3.54 15.57 -0.07
N ARG A 153 3.50 16.63 -0.88
CA ARG A 153 4.73 17.31 -1.37
C ARG A 153 5.54 17.89 -0.22
N THR A 154 4.87 18.53 0.73
CA THR A 154 5.52 19.05 1.94
C THR A 154 6.19 17.92 2.71
N THR A 155 5.43 16.84 3.00
CA THR A 155 5.95 15.65 3.68
C THR A 155 7.13 15.01 2.92
N ARG A 156 7.02 14.90 1.59
CA ARG A 156 8.09 14.37 0.73
C ARG A 156 9.35 15.22 0.83
N ASN A 157 9.23 16.54 0.74
CA ASN A 157 10.37 17.45 0.81
C ASN A 157 11.04 17.37 2.19
N ASP A 158 10.27 17.37 3.27
CA ASP A 158 10.79 17.21 4.64
C ASP A 158 11.57 15.89 4.81
N LEU A 159 11.06 14.79 4.22
CA LEU A 159 11.75 13.49 4.25
C LEU A 159 13.00 13.47 3.38
N ALA A 160 12.95 14.11 2.21
CA ALA A 160 14.10 14.24 1.31
C ALA A 160 15.24 15.00 2.00
N ASP A 161 14.95 16.12 2.64
CA ASP A 161 15.94 16.98 3.30
C ASP A 161 16.53 16.34 4.56
N ARG A 162 15.81 15.41 5.20
CA ARG A 162 16.21 14.79 6.46
C ARG A 162 17.37 13.80 6.33
N HIS A 163 17.51 13.12 5.19
CA HIS A 163 18.59 12.14 4.91
C HIS A 163 18.91 11.14 6.04
N THR A 164 17.90 10.66 6.79
CA THR A 164 18.11 9.72 7.90
C THR A 164 17.78 8.28 7.50
N THR A 165 18.60 7.34 7.95
CA THR A 165 18.27 5.90 7.96
C THR A 165 17.18 5.61 8.98
N HIS A 166 16.32 4.64 8.67
CA HIS A 166 15.25 4.20 9.55
C HIS A 166 15.84 3.47 10.78
N PRO A 167 15.48 3.89 12.02
CA PRO A 167 16.17 3.47 13.25
C PRO A 167 16.10 1.96 13.56
N HIS A 168 15.13 1.26 12.97
CA HIS A 168 14.91 -0.18 13.19
C HIS A 168 15.07 -1.02 11.92
N ARG A 169 15.59 -0.43 10.83
CA ARG A 169 15.78 -1.13 9.56
C ARG A 169 17.17 -0.79 9.05
N SER A 170 18.15 -1.58 9.47
CA SER A 170 19.51 -1.52 8.95
C SER A 170 19.83 -2.82 8.25
N THR A 171 20.44 -2.75 7.07
CA THR A 171 21.11 -3.91 6.45
C THR A 171 22.16 -4.45 7.41
N CYS A 172 22.12 -5.75 7.66
CA CYS A 172 23.11 -6.40 8.50
C CYS A 172 24.44 -6.46 7.75
N PRO A 173 25.53 -5.85 8.25
CA PRO A 173 26.80 -5.76 7.53
C PRO A 173 27.61 -7.05 7.60
N GLY A 174 27.00 -8.18 7.99
CA GLY A 174 27.69 -9.46 8.13
C GLY A 174 28.12 -9.99 6.77
N GLU A 175 29.32 -9.64 6.34
CA GLU A 175 30.00 -10.32 5.24
C GLU A 175 30.29 -11.75 5.70
N VAL A 176 29.63 -12.73 5.07
CA VAL A 176 29.82 -14.15 5.38
C VAL A 176 31.25 -14.52 5.03
N GLY A 177 32.05 -14.88 6.02
CA GLY A 177 33.45 -15.28 5.80
C GLY A 177 33.53 -16.51 4.90
N PRO A 178 34.64 -16.71 4.14
CA PRO A 178 34.76 -17.73 3.09
C PRO A 178 34.72 -19.20 3.57
N GLY A 179 34.32 -19.47 4.81
CA GLY A 179 34.16 -20.80 5.39
C GLY A 179 32.82 -21.06 6.10
N GLU A 180 31.87 -20.12 6.09
CA GLU A 180 30.58 -20.27 6.77
C GLU A 180 29.47 -20.60 5.76
N THR A 181 28.95 -21.84 5.80
CA THR A 181 27.90 -22.31 4.87
C THR A 181 26.49 -22.20 5.44
N GLU A 182 26.35 -21.83 6.71
CA GLU A 182 25.06 -21.55 7.35
C GLU A 182 24.90 -20.04 7.53
N ALA A 183 24.01 -19.44 6.75
CA ALA A 183 23.54 -18.09 7.00
C ALA A 183 22.88 -18.05 8.38
N SER A 184 23.60 -17.57 9.39
CA SER A 184 23.01 -17.27 10.70
C SER A 184 21.94 -16.20 10.48
N THR A 185 20.66 -16.57 10.63
CA THR A 185 19.50 -15.67 10.53
C THR A 185 19.46 -14.61 11.65
N VAL A 186 20.47 -14.60 12.53
CA VAL A 186 20.60 -13.64 13.62
C VAL A 186 21.65 -12.62 13.23
N CYS A 187 21.19 -11.46 12.77
CA CYS A 187 22.05 -10.30 12.66
C CYS A 187 22.61 -9.96 14.04
N PRO A 188 23.94 -9.81 14.20
CA PRO A 188 24.48 -9.18 15.38
C PRO A 188 24.14 -7.69 15.29
N CYS A 189 22.96 -7.31 15.78
CA CYS A 189 22.70 -5.92 16.09
C CYS A 189 23.85 -5.44 16.99
N PRO A 190 24.45 -4.26 16.76
CA PRO A 190 25.47 -3.75 17.66
C PRO A 190 24.84 -3.63 19.06
N VAL A 191 25.40 -4.37 20.01
CA VAL A 191 25.02 -4.28 21.42
C VAL A 191 25.27 -2.83 21.84
N PRO A 192 24.28 -2.10 22.38
CA PRO A 192 24.54 -0.76 22.86
C PRO A 192 25.62 -0.83 23.94
N VAL A 193 26.72 -0.12 23.70
CA VAL A 193 27.86 -0.05 24.63
C VAL A 193 27.32 0.46 25.96
N THR A 194 27.14 -0.45 26.91
CA THR A 194 26.84 -0.07 28.28
C THR A 194 28.13 0.50 28.82
N THR A 195 28.18 1.82 28.99
CA THR A 195 29.29 2.49 29.68
C THR A 195 29.51 1.80 31.03
N PRO A 196 30.74 1.33 31.35
CA PRO A 196 30.98 0.71 32.64
C PRO A 196 30.74 1.75 33.74
N LEU A 197 29.91 1.41 34.74
CA LEU A 197 29.86 2.17 35.98
C LEU A 197 31.29 2.24 36.58
N PRO A 198 31.72 3.39 37.10
CA PRO A 198 33.00 3.49 37.78
C PRO A 198 33.02 2.51 38.97
N SER A 199 33.98 1.59 38.97
CA SER A 199 34.20 0.65 40.06
C SER A 199 34.50 1.41 41.35
N ALA A 200 33.77 1.09 42.42
CA ALA A 200 34.06 1.60 43.76
C ALA A 200 35.49 1.22 44.17
N PRO A 201 36.23 2.11 44.88
CA PRO A 201 37.60 1.81 45.28
C PRO A 201 37.65 0.65 46.28
N ALA A 202 38.60 -0.26 46.05
CA ALA A 202 38.85 -1.44 46.86
C ALA A 202 39.21 -1.09 48.30
N ALA A 203 38.63 -1.85 49.24
CA ALA A 203 38.95 -1.81 50.65
C ALA A 203 40.42 -2.23 50.89
N LEU A 204 41.09 -1.52 51.79
CA LEU A 204 42.47 -1.75 52.22
C LEU A 204 42.63 -3.13 52.91
N PRO A 205 43.77 -3.83 52.74
CA PRO A 205 44.02 -5.12 53.38
C PRO A 205 44.33 -4.97 54.88
N PRO A 206 44.12 -6.05 55.68
CA PRO A 206 44.22 -6.00 57.14
C PRO A 206 45.67 -5.99 57.63
N VAL A 207 45.94 -5.18 58.65
CA VAL A 207 47.23 -5.16 59.37
C VAL A 207 47.19 -6.20 60.50
N PRO A 208 48.14 -7.15 60.59
CA PRO A 208 48.19 -8.11 61.68
C PRO A 208 48.73 -7.50 62.98
N VAL A 209 48.10 -7.89 64.08
CA VAL A 209 48.39 -7.49 65.46
C VAL A 209 49.48 -8.38 66.09
N GLY A 210 50.45 -7.74 66.74
CA GLY A 210 51.22 -8.30 67.87
C GLY A 210 52.69 -7.90 67.87
N ARG A 211 53.39 -7.70 68.99
CA ARG A 211 53.08 -7.57 70.42
C ARG A 211 54.38 -7.07 71.10
N HIS A 212 54.23 -6.33 72.20
CA HIS A 212 55.21 -5.90 73.21
C HIS A 212 56.65 -6.46 73.20
N ARG A 213 57.62 -5.55 73.40
CA ARG A 213 58.48 -5.56 74.60
C ARG A 213 58.95 -4.16 74.96
#